data_AF-A0A260ZTD8-F1
#
_entry.id   AF-A0A260ZTD8-F1
#
_cell.length_a   1.000
_cell.length_b   1.000
_cell.length_c   1.000
_cell.angle_alpha   90.00
_cell.angle_beta   90.00
_cell.angle_gamma   90.00
#
_symmetry.space_group_name_H-M   'P 1'
#
loop_
_entity.id
_entity.type
_entity.pdbx_description
1 polymer ?
#
loop_
_entity_poly.entity_id
_entity_poly.type
_entity_poly.pdbx_seq_one_letter_code
_entity_poly.pdbx_strand_id
1 'polypeptide(L)'
;MTVSALKDIEIRGRLIRPIYTEKLIDMNKIKIPDLFNLEHASKISIIVSQSDAQMNKAILVEGNHRLATILNEEYASSGFYDFRVPVIMFEINDEDFNEAYTYCLDLKVCETAQELSRVNLEGIPPVVLDIAMQTHGNEERRSNGKFSLNDSVVFVLSYLQKIVSNKEIESMRSHPHKRSEFWRTLVEKSLVVPAGHSKMPMIPLYFLLMRPSTQKISLKKLEDDVFPTTHRLFITACSASLANDLAAATLFSKCPQINAVALGESLQKLTNKAKVEVKAVDEVKTEGTDFVLHDQVEDIEDGARCFFYQRLPKESIQKMIEKKLQIVIARPNGETVQEMHRWRAEHISLGNLHEAAYRGDGTTFPCALLGPGVIADDSDVNVPTSFTKLLNFQKRFSGEKDSKIHTVLGYYEVSE
;
A
#
# COMPACT_ATOMS: atom_id res chain seq x y z
N MET A 1 9.44 -25.00 -27.78
CA MET A 1 9.09 -24.67 -29.18
C MET A 1 10.36 -24.25 -29.91
N THR A 2 10.54 -24.56 -31.20
CA THR A 2 11.72 -24.04 -31.94
C THR A 2 11.52 -22.57 -32.31
N VAL A 3 12.61 -21.86 -32.60
CA VAL A 3 12.53 -20.49 -33.15
C VAL A 3 11.78 -20.47 -34.47
N SER A 4 12.00 -21.45 -35.35
CA SER A 4 11.25 -21.61 -36.60
C SER A 4 9.74 -21.70 -36.35
N ALA A 5 9.31 -22.63 -35.49
CA ALA A 5 7.90 -22.78 -35.15
C ALA A 5 7.31 -21.49 -34.57
N LEU A 6 8.02 -20.78 -33.69
CA LEU A 6 7.56 -19.49 -33.15
C LEU A 6 7.39 -18.39 -34.21
N LYS A 7 8.16 -18.44 -35.31
CA LYS A 7 8.03 -17.49 -36.43
C LYS A 7 6.83 -17.80 -37.33
N ASP A 8 6.39 -19.05 -37.37
CA ASP A 8 5.27 -19.49 -38.19
C ASP A 8 3.91 -19.17 -37.53
N ILE A 9 3.89 -18.88 -36.23
CA ILE A 9 2.69 -18.49 -35.47
C ILE A 9 2.43 -16.99 -35.66
N GLU A 10 1.17 -16.60 -35.87
CA GLU A 10 0.73 -15.21 -35.76
C GLU A 10 0.60 -14.83 -34.26
N ILE A 11 1.56 -14.04 -33.77
CA ILE A 11 1.66 -13.72 -32.34
C ILE A 11 1.36 -12.24 -32.09
N ARG A 12 0.37 -12.00 -31.22
CA ARG A 12 0.04 -10.69 -30.63
C ARG A 12 0.32 -10.68 -29.14
N GLY A 13 0.43 -9.52 -28.50
CA GLY A 13 0.70 -9.44 -27.07
C GLY A 13 0.61 -8.02 -26.51
N ARG A 14 1.60 -7.66 -25.69
CA ARG A 14 1.71 -6.37 -24.97
C ARG A 14 0.67 -6.13 -23.88
N LEU A 15 0.16 -7.21 -23.25
CA LEU A 15 -0.80 -7.13 -22.14
C LEU A 15 -0.24 -6.43 -20.90
N ILE A 16 0.95 -6.85 -20.44
CA ILE A 16 1.55 -6.36 -19.19
C ILE A 16 2.23 -5.01 -19.39
N ARG A 17 2.95 -4.85 -20.50
CA ARG A 17 3.73 -3.65 -20.84
C ARG A 17 3.90 -3.47 -22.34
N PRO A 18 4.12 -2.23 -22.82
CA PRO A 18 4.46 -1.99 -24.22
C PRO A 18 5.83 -2.57 -24.57
N ILE A 19 6.13 -2.57 -25.87
CA ILE A 19 7.47 -2.86 -26.37
C ILE A 19 8.25 -1.54 -26.38
N TYR A 20 9.49 -1.62 -25.94
CA TYR A 20 10.39 -0.49 -25.74
C TYR A 20 11.50 -0.59 -26.77
N THR A 21 11.58 0.37 -27.68
CA THR A 21 12.53 0.35 -28.80
C THR A 21 13.98 0.33 -28.32
N GLU A 22 14.29 1.06 -27.25
CA GLU A 22 15.61 1.06 -26.62
C GLU A 22 16.00 -0.34 -26.11
N LYS A 23 15.06 -1.09 -25.52
CA LYS A 23 15.31 -2.47 -25.09
C LYS A 23 15.50 -3.40 -26.28
N LEU A 24 14.80 -3.20 -27.39
CA LEU A 24 14.99 -3.99 -28.61
C LEU A 24 16.38 -3.77 -29.19
N ILE A 25 16.84 -2.51 -29.28
CA ILE A 25 18.18 -2.17 -29.79
C ILE A 25 19.27 -2.88 -28.98
N ASP A 26 19.11 -2.97 -27.65
CA ASP A 26 20.06 -3.67 -26.80
C ASP A 26 19.94 -5.19 -26.92
N MET A 27 18.73 -5.73 -27.00
CA MET A 27 18.50 -7.17 -27.18
C MET A 27 18.97 -7.69 -28.54
N ASN A 28 18.92 -6.87 -29.59
CA ASN A 28 19.40 -7.23 -30.93
C ASN A 28 20.91 -7.56 -30.94
N LYS A 29 21.67 -7.10 -29.94
CA LYS A 29 23.12 -7.38 -29.79
C LYS A 29 23.39 -8.73 -29.09
N ILE A 30 22.36 -9.36 -28.52
CA ILE A 30 22.47 -10.58 -27.71
C ILE A 30 22.21 -11.81 -28.60
N LYS A 31 22.97 -12.90 -28.39
CA LYS A 31 22.75 -14.16 -29.09
C LYS A 31 21.48 -14.86 -28.60
N ILE A 32 20.82 -15.59 -29.49
CA ILE A 32 19.56 -16.30 -29.18
C ILE A 32 19.63 -17.20 -27.94
N PRO A 33 20.67 -18.04 -27.75
CA PRO A 33 20.79 -18.85 -26.53
C PRO A 33 20.78 -18.03 -25.24
N ASP A 34 21.42 -16.87 -25.25
CA ASP A 34 21.53 -16.00 -24.09
C ASP A 34 20.22 -15.23 -23.82
N LEU A 35 19.45 -14.87 -24.87
CA LEU A 35 18.11 -14.27 -24.73
C LEU A 35 17.14 -15.17 -23.96
N PHE A 36 17.30 -16.50 -24.08
CA PHE A 36 16.41 -17.49 -23.47
C PHE A 36 17.07 -18.32 -22.37
N ASN A 37 18.24 -17.90 -21.87
CA ASN A 37 18.91 -18.55 -20.76
C ASN A 37 18.07 -18.37 -19.48
N LEU A 38 17.61 -19.49 -18.90
CA LEU A 38 16.73 -19.49 -17.72
C LEU A 38 17.41 -19.03 -16.42
N GLU A 39 18.73 -18.97 -16.39
CA GLU A 39 19.48 -18.35 -15.27
C GLU A 39 19.29 -16.83 -15.23
N HIS A 40 18.97 -16.21 -16.37
CA HIS A 40 18.93 -14.75 -16.52
C HIS A 40 17.59 -14.22 -17.04
N ALA A 41 16.79 -15.10 -17.66
CA ALA A 41 15.56 -14.78 -18.35
C ALA A 41 14.42 -15.72 -17.92
N SER A 42 13.17 -15.28 -18.09
CA SER A 42 11.98 -16.08 -17.78
C SER A 42 11.65 -17.05 -18.89
N LYS A 43 10.84 -18.06 -18.59
CA LYS A 43 10.14 -18.78 -19.66
C LYS A 43 9.22 -17.80 -20.40
N ILE A 44 9.04 -18.01 -21.70
CA ILE A 44 7.99 -17.31 -22.44
C ILE A 44 6.64 -17.88 -22.00
N SER A 45 5.62 -17.03 -21.87
CA SER A 45 4.24 -17.47 -21.60
C SER A 45 3.33 -17.08 -22.75
N ILE A 46 2.64 -18.05 -23.35
CA ILE A 46 1.65 -17.84 -24.40
C ILE A 46 0.30 -18.43 -24.03
N ILE A 47 -0.76 -17.84 -24.57
CA ILE A 47 -2.13 -18.34 -24.53
C ILE A 47 -2.51 -18.77 -25.94
N VAL A 48 -3.14 -19.93 -26.07
CA VAL A 48 -3.63 -20.50 -27.33
C VAL A 48 -5.10 -20.92 -27.21
N SER A 49 -5.79 -20.99 -28.35
CA SER A 49 -7.17 -21.47 -28.45
C SER A 49 -7.22 -23.00 -28.35
N GLN A 50 -8.18 -23.55 -27.61
CA GLN A 50 -8.35 -25.00 -27.45
C GLN A 50 -8.61 -25.74 -28.78
N SER A 51 -9.32 -25.14 -29.72
CA SER A 51 -9.60 -25.78 -31.01
C SER A 51 -8.50 -25.61 -32.06
N ASP A 52 -7.51 -24.75 -31.83
CA ASP A 52 -6.41 -24.50 -32.77
C ASP A 52 -5.29 -25.52 -32.57
N ALA A 53 -5.54 -26.76 -33.02
CA ALA A 53 -4.58 -27.86 -32.92
C ALA A 53 -3.24 -27.59 -33.65
N GLN A 54 -3.22 -26.65 -34.59
CA GLN A 54 -2.03 -26.25 -35.34
C GLN A 54 -1.30 -25.05 -34.71
N MET A 55 -1.88 -24.40 -33.68
CA MET A 55 -1.34 -23.22 -33.03
C MET A 55 -0.99 -22.10 -34.02
N ASN A 56 -1.88 -21.84 -34.97
CA ASN A 56 -1.69 -20.78 -35.96
C ASN A 56 -1.66 -19.39 -35.31
N LYS A 57 -2.35 -19.21 -34.17
CA LYS A 57 -2.41 -17.94 -33.44
C LYS A 57 -2.05 -18.12 -31.96
N ALA A 58 -1.38 -17.11 -31.40
CA ALA A 58 -1.11 -17.07 -29.96
C ALA A 58 -1.12 -15.64 -29.40
N ILE A 59 -1.49 -15.53 -28.12
CA ILE A 59 -1.34 -14.30 -27.34
C ILE A 59 -0.12 -14.45 -26.42
N LEU A 60 0.88 -13.61 -26.62
CA LEU A 60 2.06 -13.51 -25.79
C LEU A 60 1.79 -12.69 -24.54
N VAL A 61 1.96 -13.34 -23.39
CA VAL A 61 1.80 -12.71 -22.07
C VAL A 61 3.12 -12.15 -21.59
N GLU A 62 4.18 -12.97 -21.59
CA GLU A 62 5.52 -12.61 -21.12
C GLU A 62 6.59 -12.97 -22.14
N GLY A 63 7.61 -12.13 -22.26
CA GLY A 63 8.69 -12.27 -23.24
C GLY A 63 8.54 -11.40 -24.48
N ASN A 64 7.65 -10.39 -24.47
CA ASN A 64 7.37 -9.48 -25.59
C ASN A 64 8.63 -8.96 -26.30
N HIS A 65 9.58 -8.37 -25.58
CA HIS A 65 10.82 -7.85 -26.19
C HIS A 65 11.68 -8.94 -26.81
N ARG A 66 11.86 -10.08 -26.14
CA ARG A 66 12.70 -11.18 -26.63
C ARG A 66 12.12 -11.83 -27.87
N LEU A 67 10.79 -11.98 -27.91
CA LEU A 67 10.12 -12.56 -29.07
C LEU A 67 10.08 -11.57 -30.23
N ALA A 68 9.82 -10.29 -29.97
CA ALA A 68 9.92 -9.24 -30.98
C ALA A 68 11.31 -9.17 -31.62
N THR A 69 12.38 -9.31 -30.82
CA THR A 69 13.76 -9.40 -31.32
C THR A 69 13.93 -10.53 -32.35
N ILE A 70 13.47 -11.75 -32.06
CA ILE A 70 13.64 -12.86 -33.02
C ILE A 70 12.67 -12.79 -34.21
N LEU A 71 11.52 -12.12 -34.07
CA LEU A 71 10.52 -11.93 -35.13
C LEU A 71 10.94 -10.87 -36.17
N ASN A 72 11.86 -9.96 -35.83
CA ASN A 72 12.44 -9.03 -36.80
C ASN A 72 13.36 -9.75 -37.81
N GLU A 73 13.29 -9.34 -39.08
CA GLU A 73 13.79 -10.10 -40.24
C GLU A 73 15.30 -10.36 -40.25
N GLU A 74 16.11 -9.55 -39.55
CA GLU A 74 17.58 -9.67 -39.52
C GLU A 74 18.09 -11.00 -38.93
N TYR A 75 17.26 -11.71 -38.16
CA TYR A 75 17.65 -12.98 -37.53
C TYR A 75 17.52 -14.23 -38.41
N ALA A 76 16.87 -14.15 -39.58
CA ALA A 76 16.82 -15.29 -40.51
C ALA A 76 18.24 -15.76 -40.90
N SER A 77 19.22 -14.89 -40.91
CA SER A 77 20.61 -15.24 -41.25
C SER A 77 21.39 -15.95 -40.13
N SER A 78 20.82 -16.07 -38.93
CA SER A 78 21.59 -16.38 -37.69
C SER A 78 21.87 -17.87 -37.43
N GLY A 79 21.27 -18.79 -38.20
CA GLY A 79 21.48 -20.24 -38.05
C GLY A 79 20.82 -20.88 -36.81
N PHE A 80 20.01 -20.13 -36.05
CA PHE A 80 19.35 -20.63 -34.83
C PHE A 80 17.90 -21.09 -35.02
N TYR A 81 17.50 -21.45 -36.24
CA TYR A 81 16.13 -21.87 -36.55
C TYR A 81 15.62 -23.00 -35.66
N ASP A 82 16.47 -24.00 -35.38
CA ASP A 82 16.12 -25.17 -34.57
C ASP A 82 16.35 -24.98 -33.07
N PHE A 83 16.79 -23.79 -32.64
CA PHE A 83 17.01 -23.50 -31.23
C PHE A 83 15.69 -23.63 -30.46
N ARG A 84 15.70 -24.40 -29.36
CA ARG A 84 14.51 -24.65 -28.55
C ARG A 84 14.34 -23.59 -27.47
N VAL A 85 13.24 -22.86 -27.56
CA VAL A 85 12.79 -21.89 -26.56
C VAL A 85 11.85 -22.59 -25.56
N PRO A 86 12.12 -22.49 -24.24
CA PRO A 86 11.19 -22.92 -23.20
C PRO A 86 9.94 -22.03 -23.17
N VAL A 87 8.77 -22.64 -23.31
CA VAL A 87 7.48 -21.96 -23.36
C VAL A 87 6.54 -22.58 -22.33
N ILE A 88 5.82 -21.73 -21.60
CA ILE A 88 4.63 -22.08 -20.82
C ILE A 88 3.42 -21.76 -21.71
N MET A 89 2.53 -22.73 -21.86
CA MET A 89 1.36 -22.62 -22.71
C MET A 89 0.11 -22.74 -21.85
N PHE A 90 -0.80 -21.79 -22.03
CA PHE A 90 -2.13 -21.80 -21.43
C PHE A 90 -3.15 -22.02 -22.53
N GLU A 91 -4.02 -23.02 -22.36
CA GLU A 91 -5.11 -23.30 -23.28
C GLU A 91 -6.41 -22.77 -22.68
N ILE A 92 -7.12 -21.94 -23.46
CA ILE A 92 -8.42 -21.37 -23.06
C ILE A 92 -9.47 -21.61 -24.13
N ASN A 93 -10.74 -21.40 -23.79
CA ASN A 93 -11.82 -21.54 -24.76
C ASN A 93 -11.67 -20.51 -25.91
N ASP A 94 -12.25 -20.85 -27.06
CA ASP A 94 -12.06 -20.08 -28.29
C ASP A 94 -12.72 -18.70 -28.24
N GLU A 95 -13.81 -18.54 -27.49
CA GLU A 95 -14.54 -17.27 -27.37
C GLU A 95 -13.68 -16.22 -26.65
N ASP A 96 -13.19 -16.56 -25.46
CA ASP A 96 -12.30 -15.72 -24.66
C ASP A 96 -10.98 -15.44 -25.42
N PHE A 97 -10.45 -16.44 -26.13
CA PHE A 97 -9.23 -16.24 -26.93
C PHE A 97 -9.45 -15.24 -28.05
N ASN A 98 -10.48 -15.43 -28.87
CA ASN A 98 -10.73 -14.58 -30.03
C ASN A 98 -11.05 -13.15 -29.61
N GLU A 99 -11.84 -12.94 -28.55
CA GLU A 99 -12.11 -11.63 -27.99
C GLU A 99 -10.80 -10.95 -27.56
N ALA A 100 -10.00 -11.62 -26.72
CA ALA A 100 -8.73 -11.08 -26.24
C ALA A 100 -7.76 -10.75 -27.38
N TYR A 101 -7.68 -11.61 -28.39
CA TYR A 101 -6.78 -11.47 -29.53
C TYR A 101 -7.04 -10.20 -30.33
N THR A 102 -8.29 -9.74 -30.42
CA THR A 102 -8.65 -8.50 -31.12
C THR A 102 -8.11 -7.23 -30.46
N TYR A 103 -7.95 -7.24 -29.13
CA TYR A 103 -7.42 -6.12 -28.37
C TYR A 103 -5.89 -6.16 -28.23
N CYS A 104 -5.27 -7.33 -28.40
CA CYS A 104 -3.82 -7.48 -28.35
C CYS A 104 -3.13 -6.84 -29.56
N LEU A 105 -1.90 -6.39 -29.36
CA LEU A 105 -1.12 -5.66 -30.37
C LEU A 105 -0.02 -6.54 -30.97
N ASP A 106 0.29 -6.33 -32.24
CA ASP A 106 1.38 -7.02 -32.92
C ASP A 106 2.73 -6.79 -32.24
N LEU A 107 3.62 -7.77 -32.30
CA LEU A 107 4.96 -7.66 -31.70
C LEU A 107 5.98 -7.01 -32.63
N LYS A 108 5.69 -6.92 -33.93
CA LYS A 108 6.57 -6.24 -34.89
C LYS A 108 6.54 -4.74 -34.60
N VAL A 109 7.71 -4.18 -34.30
CA VAL A 109 7.88 -2.73 -34.08
C VAL A 109 8.53 -2.16 -35.33
N CYS A 110 7.87 -1.21 -35.98
CA CYS A 110 8.49 -0.45 -37.06
C CYS A 110 9.53 0.51 -36.45
N GLU A 111 10.78 0.48 -36.92
CA GLU A 111 11.89 1.27 -36.34
C GLU A 111 11.64 2.78 -36.33
N THR A 112 10.73 3.27 -37.19
CA THR A 112 10.36 4.68 -37.32
C THR A 112 9.21 5.11 -36.39
N ALA A 113 8.54 4.17 -35.73
CA ALA A 113 7.38 4.45 -34.88
C ALA A 113 7.75 4.32 -33.40
N GLN A 114 7.74 5.43 -32.66
CA GLN A 114 7.72 5.44 -31.18
C GLN A 114 6.34 5.00 -30.67
N GLU A 115 5.82 3.87 -31.13
CA GLU A 115 4.52 3.36 -30.67
C GLU A 115 4.66 2.70 -29.29
N LEU A 116 4.60 3.54 -28.26
CA LEU A 116 4.37 3.16 -26.86
C LEU A 116 2.89 2.78 -26.62
N SER A 117 2.27 2.08 -27.58
CA SER A 117 0.87 1.70 -27.47
C SER A 117 0.71 0.56 -26.45
N ARG A 118 -0.06 0.84 -25.40
CA ARG A 118 -0.49 -0.13 -24.41
C ARG A 118 -1.84 -0.71 -24.84
N VAL A 119 -2.04 -2.01 -24.63
CA VAL A 119 -3.32 -2.67 -24.89
C VAL A 119 -4.42 -2.03 -24.05
N ASN A 120 -5.59 -1.79 -24.65
CA ASN A 120 -6.77 -1.46 -23.87
C ASN A 120 -7.25 -2.71 -23.11
N LEU A 121 -6.98 -2.74 -21.81
CA LEU A 121 -7.31 -3.89 -20.97
C LEU A 121 -8.81 -4.00 -20.68
N GLU A 122 -9.64 -2.96 -20.94
CA GLU A 122 -11.10 -2.99 -20.73
C GLU A 122 -11.80 -4.08 -21.53
N GLY A 123 -11.32 -4.39 -22.74
CA GLY A 123 -11.87 -5.43 -23.60
C GLY A 123 -11.31 -6.83 -23.38
N ILE A 124 -10.30 -7.01 -22.52
CA ILE A 124 -9.68 -8.32 -22.32
C ILE A 124 -10.52 -9.18 -21.35
N PRO A 125 -10.90 -10.41 -21.72
CA PRO A 125 -11.63 -11.32 -20.85
C PRO A 125 -10.95 -11.58 -19.51
N PRO A 126 -11.72 -11.78 -18.40
CA PRO A 126 -11.15 -12.01 -17.08
C PRO A 126 -10.16 -13.16 -16.99
N VAL A 127 -10.41 -14.28 -17.69
CA VAL A 127 -9.52 -15.45 -17.68
C VAL A 127 -8.12 -15.11 -18.24
N VAL A 128 -8.06 -14.30 -19.30
CA VAL A 128 -6.80 -13.86 -19.90
C VAL A 128 -6.06 -12.91 -18.97
N LEU A 129 -6.80 -12.02 -18.30
CA LEU A 129 -6.23 -11.12 -17.31
C LEU A 129 -5.70 -11.86 -16.08
N ASP A 130 -6.38 -12.91 -15.62
CA ASP A 130 -5.92 -13.73 -14.49
C ASP A 130 -4.63 -14.47 -14.85
N ILE A 131 -4.52 -15.02 -16.07
CA ILE A 131 -3.27 -15.63 -16.56
C ILE A 131 -2.15 -14.58 -16.64
N ALA A 132 -2.45 -13.40 -17.16
CA ALA A 132 -1.49 -12.30 -17.25
C ALA A 132 -1.04 -11.81 -15.87
N MET A 133 -1.95 -11.72 -14.91
CA MET A 133 -1.70 -11.32 -13.53
C MET A 133 -0.83 -12.35 -12.79
N GLN A 134 -1.15 -13.64 -12.93
CA GLN A 134 -0.32 -14.71 -12.36
C GLN A 134 1.09 -14.70 -12.95
N THR A 135 1.21 -14.50 -14.26
CA THR A 135 2.50 -14.40 -14.93
C THR A 135 3.30 -13.19 -14.44
N HIS A 136 2.66 -12.02 -14.36
CA HIS A 136 3.26 -10.79 -13.82
C HIS A 136 3.76 -10.98 -12.38
N GLY A 137 2.89 -11.48 -11.47
CA GLY A 137 3.23 -11.65 -10.06
C GLY A 137 4.33 -12.69 -9.81
N ASN A 138 4.44 -13.74 -10.65
CA ASN A 138 5.55 -14.69 -10.61
C ASN A 138 6.87 -14.03 -11.07
N GLU A 139 6.82 -13.24 -12.14
CA GLU A 139 8.00 -12.58 -12.69
C GLU A 139 8.51 -11.41 -11.83
N GLU A 140 7.61 -10.65 -11.21
CA GLU A 140 7.96 -9.58 -10.27
C GLU A 140 8.76 -10.15 -9.08
N ARG A 141 8.33 -11.29 -8.54
CA ARG A 141 9.04 -12.02 -7.47
C ARG A 141 10.38 -12.58 -7.91
N ARG A 142 10.46 -13.14 -9.13
CA ARG A 142 11.70 -13.75 -9.64
C ARG A 142 12.77 -12.73 -9.96
N SER A 143 12.37 -11.58 -10.49
CA SER A 143 13.30 -10.62 -11.09
C SER A 143 13.68 -9.44 -10.18
N ASN A 144 13.15 -9.36 -8.95
CA ASN A 144 13.34 -8.23 -8.04
C ASN A 144 13.10 -6.87 -8.72
N GLY A 145 12.08 -6.77 -9.59
CA GLY A 145 11.70 -5.49 -10.21
C GLY A 145 12.38 -5.16 -11.54
N LYS A 146 12.58 -6.13 -12.45
CA LYS A 146 12.89 -5.81 -13.87
C LYS A 146 11.74 -5.12 -14.61
N PHE A 147 10.53 -5.12 -14.04
CA PHE A 147 9.44 -4.25 -14.50
C PHE A 147 9.67 -2.84 -13.98
N SER A 148 9.43 -1.84 -14.84
CA SER A 148 9.36 -0.48 -14.35
C SER A 148 8.21 -0.37 -13.33
N LEU A 149 8.37 0.51 -12.34
CA LEU A 149 7.29 0.79 -11.39
C LEU A 149 6.02 1.19 -12.13
N ASN A 150 6.16 2.05 -13.16
CA ASN A 150 5.06 2.50 -13.99
C ASN A 150 4.32 1.32 -14.66
N ASP A 151 5.04 0.40 -15.31
CA ASP A 151 4.42 -0.74 -15.98
C ASP A 151 3.60 -1.60 -15.04
N SER A 152 4.17 -1.92 -13.88
CA SER A 152 3.50 -2.74 -12.88
C SER A 152 2.29 -2.01 -12.31
N VAL A 153 2.41 -0.71 -12.04
CA VAL A 153 1.29 0.06 -11.49
C VAL A 153 0.13 0.17 -12.46
N VAL A 154 0.39 0.50 -13.73
CA VAL A 154 -0.66 0.64 -14.74
C VAL A 154 -1.35 -0.70 -14.97
N PHE A 155 -0.59 -1.78 -15.15
CA PHE A 155 -1.17 -3.12 -15.37
C PHE A 155 -2.02 -3.59 -14.18
N VAL A 156 -1.47 -3.53 -12.96
CA VAL A 156 -2.18 -3.96 -11.76
C VAL A 156 -3.39 -3.07 -11.48
N LEU A 157 -3.32 -1.76 -11.73
CA LEU A 157 -4.47 -0.87 -11.59
C LEU A 157 -5.61 -1.29 -12.53
N SER A 158 -5.33 -1.53 -13.80
CA SER A 158 -6.34 -1.97 -14.77
C SER A 158 -6.96 -3.32 -14.40
N TYR A 159 -6.15 -4.25 -13.89
CA TYR A 159 -6.65 -5.51 -13.34
C TYR A 159 -7.63 -5.27 -12.17
N LEU A 160 -7.21 -4.46 -11.19
CA LEU A 160 -8.03 -4.15 -10.03
C LEU A 160 -9.34 -3.42 -10.40
N GLN A 161 -9.31 -2.52 -11.37
CA GLN A 161 -10.50 -1.81 -11.86
C GLN A 161 -11.56 -2.76 -12.42
N LYS A 162 -11.16 -3.94 -12.91
CA LYS A 162 -12.08 -4.97 -13.40
C LYS A 162 -12.61 -5.89 -12.32
N ILE A 163 -11.77 -6.30 -11.39
CA ILE A 163 -12.12 -7.34 -10.42
C ILE A 163 -12.72 -6.79 -9.12
N VAL A 164 -12.52 -5.51 -8.81
CA VAL A 164 -13.00 -4.90 -7.58
C VAL A 164 -14.28 -4.12 -7.83
N SER A 165 -15.35 -4.48 -7.12
CA SER A 165 -16.63 -3.77 -7.23
C SER A 165 -16.58 -2.38 -6.61
N ASN A 166 -17.45 -1.47 -7.09
CA ASN A 166 -17.63 -0.14 -6.48
C ASN A 166 -17.95 -0.21 -4.97
N LYS A 167 -18.67 -1.25 -4.53
CA LYS A 167 -18.99 -1.48 -3.12
C LYS A 167 -17.73 -1.80 -2.30
N GLU A 168 -16.84 -2.63 -2.84
CA GLU A 168 -15.56 -2.95 -2.21
C GLU A 168 -14.63 -1.74 -2.18
N ILE A 169 -14.58 -0.95 -3.26
CA ILE A 169 -13.84 0.32 -3.32
C ILE A 169 -14.28 1.25 -2.19
N GLU A 170 -15.59 1.48 -2.02
CA GLU A 170 -16.09 2.41 -0.99
C GLU A 170 -15.83 1.88 0.44
N SER A 171 -15.97 0.58 0.62
CA SER A 171 -15.63 -0.12 1.87
C SER A 171 -14.15 0.04 2.21
N MET A 172 -13.27 -0.06 1.22
CA MET A 172 -11.81 0.10 1.38
C MET A 172 -11.38 1.54 1.58
N ARG A 173 -12.06 2.54 1.01
CA ARG A 173 -11.76 3.97 1.23
C ARG A 173 -11.85 4.35 2.71
N SER A 174 -12.89 3.86 3.38
CA SER A 174 -13.19 4.14 4.78
C SER A 174 -12.40 3.29 5.79
N HIS A 175 -11.85 2.13 5.39
CA HIS A 175 -11.30 1.16 6.34
C HIS A 175 -9.87 0.68 5.97
N PRO A 176 -8.82 1.15 6.69
CA PRO A 176 -7.43 0.70 6.46
C PRO A 176 -7.19 -0.81 6.63
N HIS A 177 -7.91 -1.45 7.55
CA HIS A 177 -7.80 -2.90 7.77
C HIS A 177 -8.30 -3.69 6.55
N LYS A 178 -9.42 -3.27 5.94
CA LYS A 178 -9.96 -3.90 4.73
C LYS A 178 -9.02 -3.79 3.55
N ARG A 179 -8.33 -2.66 3.39
CA ARG A 179 -7.27 -2.52 2.36
C ARG A 179 -6.15 -3.53 2.56
N SER A 180 -5.75 -3.73 3.81
CA SER A 180 -4.64 -4.63 4.16
C SER A 180 -5.05 -6.10 4.02
N GLU A 181 -6.28 -6.43 4.38
CA GLU A 181 -6.89 -7.76 4.18
C GLU A 181 -7.02 -8.08 2.69
N PHE A 182 -7.61 -7.18 1.90
CA PHE A 182 -7.73 -7.33 0.46
C PHE A 182 -6.37 -7.57 -0.21
N TRP A 183 -5.36 -6.76 0.11
CA TRP A 183 -4.02 -6.94 -0.46
C TRP A 183 -3.40 -8.28 -0.05
N ARG A 184 -3.62 -8.73 1.20
CA ARG A 184 -3.13 -10.03 1.67
C ARG A 184 -3.73 -11.18 0.87
N THR A 185 -5.02 -11.13 0.56
CA THR A 185 -5.69 -12.13 -0.28
C THR A 185 -5.06 -12.22 -1.67
N LEU A 186 -4.67 -11.08 -2.27
CA LEU A 186 -3.97 -11.07 -3.56
C LEU A 186 -2.55 -11.66 -3.46
N VAL A 187 -1.85 -11.41 -2.36
CA VAL A 187 -0.52 -11.98 -2.07
C VAL A 187 -0.60 -13.50 -1.89
N GLU A 188 -1.59 -13.99 -1.14
CA GLU A 188 -1.83 -15.43 -0.92
C GLU A 188 -2.12 -16.15 -2.24
N LYS A 189 -2.85 -15.49 -3.15
CA LYS A 189 -3.08 -15.97 -4.52
C LYS A 189 -1.87 -15.79 -5.45
N SER A 190 -0.73 -15.32 -4.95
CA SER A 190 0.49 -15.13 -5.75
C SER A 190 0.32 -14.12 -6.91
N LEU A 191 -0.67 -13.22 -6.81
CA LEU A 191 -0.98 -12.23 -7.85
C LEU A 191 -0.14 -10.97 -7.71
N VAL A 192 0.18 -10.56 -6.48
CA VAL A 192 0.98 -9.37 -6.19
C VAL A 192 2.05 -9.66 -5.14
N VAL A 193 3.09 -8.83 -5.08
CA VAL A 193 4.10 -8.93 -4.03
C VAL A 193 3.60 -8.36 -2.69
N PRO A 194 4.12 -8.86 -1.54
CA PRO A 194 3.81 -8.31 -0.23
C PRO A 194 4.13 -6.82 -0.13
N ALA A 195 3.25 -6.04 0.51
CA ALA A 195 3.39 -4.59 0.61
C ALA A 195 4.71 -4.12 1.27
N GLY A 196 5.24 -4.91 2.22
CA GLY A 196 6.39 -4.55 3.03
C GLY A 196 6.19 -3.27 3.85
N HIS A 197 7.28 -2.75 4.43
CA HIS A 197 7.21 -1.50 5.19
C HIS A 197 6.96 -0.29 4.31
N SER A 198 7.51 -0.22 3.09
CA SER A 198 7.33 0.95 2.22
C SER A 198 5.89 1.08 1.69
N LYS A 199 5.15 -0.03 1.59
CA LYS A 199 3.82 -0.12 0.94
C LYS A 199 3.85 0.26 -0.55
N MET A 200 5.03 0.35 -1.15
CA MET A 200 5.21 0.68 -2.57
C MET A 200 4.43 -0.24 -3.51
N PRO A 201 4.40 -1.57 -3.29
CA PRO A 201 3.59 -2.46 -4.12
C PRO A 201 2.09 -2.13 -4.11
N MET A 202 1.59 -1.45 -3.07
CA MET A 202 0.17 -1.08 -2.94
C MET A 202 -0.20 0.20 -3.69
N ILE A 203 0.73 0.89 -4.36
CA ILE A 203 0.41 2.08 -5.18
C ILE A 203 -0.80 1.88 -6.11
N PRO A 204 -0.93 0.77 -6.87
CA PRO A 204 -2.08 0.56 -7.74
C PRO A 204 -3.40 0.53 -6.97
N LEU A 205 -3.41 -0.07 -5.77
CA LEU A 205 -4.58 -0.06 -4.91
C LEU A 205 -4.90 1.36 -4.43
N TYR A 206 -3.92 2.16 -4.02
CA TYR A 206 -4.19 3.55 -3.62
C TYR A 206 -4.68 4.39 -4.79
N PHE A 207 -4.19 4.14 -6.01
CA PHE A 207 -4.70 4.80 -7.22
C PHE A 207 -6.15 4.41 -7.48
N LEU A 208 -6.51 3.12 -7.37
CA LEU A 208 -7.90 2.65 -7.48
C LEU A 208 -8.83 3.40 -6.51
N LEU A 209 -8.36 3.64 -5.29
CA LEU A 209 -9.15 4.26 -4.24
C LEU A 209 -9.23 5.79 -4.34
N MET A 210 -8.36 6.45 -5.11
CA MET A 210 -8.44 7.89 -5.37
C MET A 210 -9.76 8.26 -6.08
N ARG A 211 -10.14 9.53 -5.98
CA ARG A 211 -11.18 10.13 -6.82
C ARG A 211 -10.59 10.47 -8.20
N PRO A 212 -11.44 10.60 -9.24
CA PRO A 212 -10.99 10.58 -10.65
C PRO A 212 -9.94 11.63 -11.02
N SER A 213 -10.02 12.85 -10.50
CA SER A 213 -9.11 13.94 -10.90
C SER A 213 -7.71 13.71 -10.35
N THR A 214 -7.59 13.33 -9.08
CA THR A 214 -6.30 13.02 -8.44
C THR A 214 -5.71 11.74 -9.01
N GLN A 215 -6.53 10.72 -9.30
CA GLN A 215 -6.07 9.49 -9.97
C GLN A 215 -5.46 9.82 -11.33
N LYS A 216 -6.15 10.61 -12.16
CA LYS A 216 -5.69 11.00 -13.49
C LYS A 216 -4.35 11.73 -13.46
N ILE A 217 -4.19 12.72 -12.57
CA ILE A 217 -2.91 13.44 -12.47
C ILE A 217 -1.80 12.55 -11.90
N SER A 218 -2.12 11.66 -10.96
CA SER A 218 -1.14 10.73 -10.37
C SER A 218 -0.60 9.75 -11.41
N LEU A 219 -1.48 9.21 -12.26
CA LEU A 219 -1.09 8.39 -13.41
C LEU A 219 -0.21 9.16 -14.38
N LYS A 220 -0.59 10.38 -14.76
CA LYS A 220 0.24 11.22 -15.64
C LYS A 220 1.64 11.47 -15.06
N LYS A 221 1.74 11.79 -13.76
CA LYS A 221 3.04 12.00 -13.10
C LYS A 221 3.87 10.72 -13.02
N LEU A 222 3.23 9.56 -12.95
CA LEU A 222 3.90 8.26 -12.96
C LEU A 222 4.44 7.93 -14.37
N GLU A 223 3.68 8.26 -15.41
CA GLU A 223 4.13 8.17 -16.80
C GLU A 223 5.32 9.09 -17.10
N ASP A 224 5.29 10.31 -16.54
CA ASP A 224 6.36 11.30 -16.67
C ASP A 224 7.60 11.00 -15.76
N ASP A 225 7.62 9.86 -15.04
CA ASP A 225 8.67 9.47 -14.06
C ASP A 225 8.98 10.52 -12.97
N VAL A 226 7.98 11.33 -12.61
CA VAL A 226 8.08 12.38 -11.58
C VAL A 226 7.12 12.14 -10.42
N PHE A 227 6.52 10.95 -10.33
CA PHE A 227 5.59 10.62 -9.26
C PHE A 227 6.32 10.50 -7.91
N PRO A 228 5.90 11.27 -6.88
CA PRO A 228 6.61 11.28 -5.61
C PRO A 228 6.24 10.05 -4.77
N THR A 229 7.20 9.12 -4.65
CA THR A 229 7.05 7.87 -3.90
C THR A 229 7.56 7.96 -2.45
N THR A 230 8.40 8.95 -2.17
CA THR A 230 9.00 9.21 -0.87
C THR A 230 7.95 9.45 0.22
N HIS A 231 8.26 9.07 1.46
CA HIS A 231 7.39 9.25 2.64
C HIS A 231 5.97 8.67 2.49
N ARG A 232 5.78 7.72 1.56
CA ARG A 232 4.46 7.13 1.24
C ARG A 232 3.43 8.18 0.82
N LEU A 233 3.85 9.21 0.10
CA LEU A 233 2.99 10.32 -0.34
C LEU A 233 1.72 9.86 -1.07
N PHE A 234 1.77 8.75 -1.79
CA PHE A 234 0.60 8.14 -2.43
C PHE A 234 -0.56 7.80 -1.46
N ILE A 235 -0.27 7.52 -0.19
CA ILE A 235 -1.27 7.27 0.86
C ILE A 235 -1.95 8.58 1.27
N THR A 236 -1.14 9.62 1.52
CA THR A 236 -1.62 10.96 1.89
C THR A 236 -2.40 11.57 0.73
N ALA A 237 -1.93 11.37 -0.51
CA ALA A 237 -2.61 11.74 -1.74
C ALA A 237 -3.99 11.12 -1.86
N CYS A 238 -4.09 9.80 -1.63
CA CYS A 238 -5.36 9.10 -1.64
C CYS A 238 -6.30 9.68 -0.58
N SER A 239 -5.80 9.93 0.62
CA SER A 239 -6.62 10.49 1.71
C SER A 239 -7.10 11.92 1.39
N ALA A 240 -6.22 12.76 0.84
CA ALA A 240 -6.55 14.12 0.43
C ALA A 240 -7.53 14.14 -0.76
N SER A 241 -7.39 13.21 -1.71
CA SER A 241 -8.31 13.05 -2.84
C SER A 241 -9.72 12.69 -2.37
N LEU A 242 -9.85 11.86 -1.34
CA LEU A 242 -11.14 11.52 -0.74
C LEU A 242 -11.78 12.69 0.00
N ALA A 243 -10.96 13.60 0.55
CA ALA A 243 -11.41 14.82 1.21
C ALA A 243 -11.82 15.92 0.22
N ASN A 244 -10.96 16.21 -0.76
CA ASN A 244 -11.21 17.20 -1.81
C ASN A 244 -10.37 16.86 -3.06
N ASP A 245 -11.00 16.19 -4.02
CA ASP A 245 -10.33 15.67 -5.22
C ASP A 245 -9.69 16.77 -6.07
N LEU A 246 -10.40 17.89 -6.29
CA LEU A 246 -9.91 18.96 -7.15
C LEU A 246 -8.70 19.68 -6.53
N ALA A 247 -8.76 19.94 -5.22
CA ALA A 247 -7.65 20.56 -4.51
C ALA A 247 -6.43 19.62 -4.44
N ALA A 248 -6.64 18.33 -4.17
CA ALA A 248 -5.57 17.33 -4.16
C ALA A 248 -4.91 17.21 -5.55
N ALA A 249 -5.70 17.16 -6.62
CA ALA A 249 -5.19 17.13 -8.00
C ALA A 249 -4.37 18.38 -8.34
N THR A 250 -4.82 19.56 -7.90
CA THR A 250 -4.12 20.84 -8.10
C THR A 250 -2.80 20.92 -7.35
N LEU A 251 -2.69 20.29 -6.18
CA LEU A 251 -1.42 20.19 -5.46
C LEU A 251 -0.47 19.22 -6.16
N PHE A 252 -0.98 18.05 -6.60
CA PHE A 252 -0.18 17.05 -7.32
C PHE A 252 0.36 17.53 -8.67
N SER A 253 -0.39 18.39 -9.37
CA SER A 253 0.05 18.92 -10.67
C SER A 253 1.35 19.75 -10.57
N LYS A 254 1.63 20.33 -9.40
CA LYS A 254 2.83 21.13 -9.07
C LYS A 254 4.06 20.29 -8.70
N CYS A 255 4.00 18.97 -8.81
CA CYS A 255 5.17 18.10 -8.71
C CYS A 255 5.90 18.06 -10.07
N PRO A 256 7.24 18.15 -10.15
CA PRO A 256 8.22 18.16 -9.06
C PRO A 256 8.61 19.57 -8.56
N GLN A 257 7.92 20.63 -8.99
CA GLN A 257 8.27 22.01 -8.59
C GLN A 257 8.20 22.24 -7.07
N ILE A 258 7.32 21.51 -6.37
CA ILE A 258 7.24 21.48 -4.91
C ILE A 258 7.95 20.23 -4.39
N ASN A 259 8.79 20.39 -3.35
CA ASN A 259 9.46 19.26 -2.71
C ASN A 259 8.47 18.32 -2.00
N ALA A 260 8.90 17.07 -1.77
CA ALA A 260 8.05 16.01 -1.22
C ALA A 260 7.45 16.35 0.16
N VAL A 261 8.22 17.03 1.03
CA VAL A 261 7.79 17.38 2.40
C VAL A 261 6.66 18.41 2.36
N ALA A 262 6.87 19.52 1.65
CA ALA A 262 5.88 20.59 1.50
C ALA A 262 4.61 20.13 0.80
N LEU A 263 4.74 19.20 -0.18
CA LEU A 263 3.59 18.55 -0.80
C LEU A 263 2.82 17.70 0.22
N GLY A 264 3.52 16.91 1.03
CA GLY A 264 2.93 16.10 2.09
C GLY A 264 2.13 16.92 3.10
N GLU A 265 2.71 18.01 3.63
CA GLU A 265 2.05 18.93 4.54
C GLU A 265 0.79 19.54 3.93
N SER A 266 0.87 19.96 2.66
CA SER A 266 -0.26 20.58 1.96
C SER A 266 -1.43 19.61 1.77
N LEU A 267 -1.14 18.36 1.41
CA LEU A 267 -2.15 17.30 1.28
C LEU A 267 -2.76 16.91 2.64
N GLN A 268 -1.93 16.89 3.69
CA GLN A 268 -2.39 16.59 5.04
C GLN A 268 -3.33 17.69 5.58
N LYS A 269 -3.06 18.97 5.27
CA LYS A 269 -3.96 20.09 5.57
C LYS A 269 -5.33 19.90 4.93
N LEU A 270 -5.43 19.43 3.69
CA LEU A 270 -6.72 19.12 3.05
C LEU A 270 -7.48 18.01 3.79
N THR A 271 -6.77 16.96 4.17
CA THR A 271 -7.34 15.83 4.90
C THR A 271 -7.87 16.27 6.28
N ASN A 272 -7.13 17.13 6.98
CA ASN A 272 -7.52 17.64 8.29
C ASN A 272 -8.68 18.64 8.20
N LYS A 273 -8.71 19.52 7.20
CA LYS A 273 -9.82 20.45 6.97
C LYS A 273 -11.14 19.73 6.72
N ALA A 274 -11.15 18.70 5.88
CA ALA A 274 -12.37 17.90 5.66
C ALA A 274 -12.83 17.16 6.92
N LYS A 275 -11.90 16.69 7.76
CA LYS A 275 -12.24 16.11 9.07
C LYS A 275 -12.84 17.15 10.04
N VAL A 276 -12.53 18.43 9.88
CA VAL A 276 -13.12 19.52 10.68
C VAL A 276 -14.49 19.93 10.12
N GLU A 277 -14.66 20.00 8.78
CA GLU A 277 -15.93 20.36 8.14
C GLU A 277 -17.00 19.25 8.26
N VAL A 278 -16.63 17.96 8.13
CA VAL A 278 -17.57 16.84 8.37
C VAL A 278 -18.01 16.81 9.83
N LYS A 279 -17.14 17.21 10.76
CA LYS A 279 -17.49 17.33 12.18
C LYS A 279 -18.49 18.44 12.46
N ALA A 280 -18.52 19.52 11.68
CA ALA A 280 -19.46 20.63 11.87
C ALA A 280 -20.90 20.31 11.40
N VAL A 281 -21.08 19.32 10.51
CA VAL A 281 -22.41 18.90 10.03
C VAL A 281 -23.01 17.79 10.90
N ASP A 282 -22.17 16.98 11.55
CA ASP A 282 -22.58 15.96 12.52
C ASP A 282 -22.60 16.49 13.98
N GLU A 283 -22.66 17.83 14.18
CA GLU A 283 -22.87 18.48 15.48
C GLU A 283 -24.30 18.27 16.05
N VAL A 284 -24.78 17.03 16.04
CA VAL A 284 -25.58 16.48 17.14
C VAL A 284 -25.15 15.02 17.39
N LYS A 285 -23.86 14.79 17.58
CA LYS A 285 -23.31 13.74 18.46
C LYS A 285 -21.81 13.94 18.59
N THR A 286 -21.41 14.40 19.77
CA THR A 286 -20.04 14.37 20.29
C THR A 286 -19.32 13.08 19.92
N GLU A 287 -18.21 13.15 19.19
CA GLU A 287 -17.05 12.26 19.38
C GLU A 287 -15.82 12.67 18.54
N GLY A 288 -14.63 12.48 19.11
CA GLY A 288 -13.39 12.72 18.39
C GLY A 288 -12.07 12.60 19.16
N THR A 289 -12.12 12.39 20.47
CA THR A 289 -11.03 11.85 21.29
C THR A 289 -11.56 10.59 21.97
N ASP A 290 -10.79 9.49 21.99
CA ASP A 290 -11.04 8.34 22.88
C ASP A 290 -10.91 8.72 24.38
N PHE A 291 -10.77 10.03 24.65
CA PHE A 291 -10.63 10.65 25.94
C PHE A 291 -11.90 11.42 26.30
N VAL A 292 -12.34 11.24 27.54
CA VAL A 292 -13.23 12.15 28.22
C VAL A 292 -12.38 13.31 28.72
N LEU A 293 -12.60 14.51 28.17
CA LEU A 293 -11.89 15.72 28.53
C LEU A 293 -12.56 16.38 29.73
N HIS A 294 -11.75 16.76 30.71
CA HIS A 294 -12.17 17.49 31.91
C HIS A 294 -11.41 18.82 31.98
N ASP A 295 -12.07 19.85 32.50
CA ASP A 295 -11.41 21.14 32.75
C ASP A 295 -10.44 21.04 33.94
N GLN A 296 -10.81 20.27 34.96
CA GLN A 296 -10.04 20.09 36.19
C GLN A 296 -10.02 18.62 36.64
N VAL A 297 -9.08 18.26 37.52
CA VAL A 297 -8.97 16.88 38.08
C VAL A 297 -10.14 16.55 39.00
N GLU A 298 -10.71 17.57 39.61
CA GLU A 298 -11.85 17.54 40.51
C GLU A 298 -13.10 16.95 39.84
N ASP A 299 -13.21 17.09 38.52
CA ASP A 299 -14.35 16.63 37.71
C ASP A 299 -14.26 15.14 37.31
N ILE A 300 -13.08 14.53 37.47
CA ILE A 300 -12.84 13.12 37.13
C ILE A 300 -13.42 12.20 38.20
N GLU A 301 -14.10 11.12 37.86
CA GLU A 301 -14.65 10.21 38.90
C GLU A 301 -13.54 9.50 39.71
N ASP A 302 -13.84 9.14 40.97
CA ASP A 302 -12.90 8.41 41.83
C ASP A 302 -12.58 7.03 41.22
N GLY A 303 -11.30 6.65 41.24
CA GLY A 303 -10.81 5.40 40.66
C GLY A 303 -10.76 5.38 39.13
N ALA A 304 -11.11 6.49 38.46
CA ALA A 304 -11.10 6.55 37.00
C ALA A 304 -9.70 6.38 36.41
N ARG A 305 -9.68 5.96 35.14
CA ARG A 305 -8.47 5.77 34.36
C ARG A 305 -8.10 7.03 33.63
N CYS A 306 -6.88 7.50 33.82
CA CYS A 306 -6.40 8.74 33.27
C CYS A 306 -5.20 8.55 32.36
N PHE A 307 -5.07 9.44 31.39
CA PHE A 307 -3.89 9.55 30.54
C PHE A 307 -3.34 10.97 30.58
N PHE A 308 -2.02 11.10 30.63
CA PHE A 308 -1.33 12.37 30.50
C PHE A 308 -0.09 12.23 29.59
N TYR A 309 0.29 13.33 28.95
CA TYR A 309 1.48 13.42 28.12
C TYR A 309 2.52 14.33 28.78
N GLN A 310 3.72 13.76 29.01
CA GLN A 310 4.91 14.36 29.62
C GLN A 310 4.78 14.94 31.03
N ARG A 311 3.65 15.55 31.40
CA ARG A 311 3.44 16.35 32.61
C ARG A 311 2.15 15.98 33.33
N LEU A 312 2.14 16.15 34.64
CA LEU A 312 0.93 16.12 35.48
C LEU A 312 0.52 17.53 35.93
N PRO A 313 -0.77 17.80 36.16
CA PRO A 313 -1.25 18.98 36.87
C PRO A 313 -0.70 19.00 38.30
N LYS A 314 0.41 19.72 38.50
CA LYS A 314 1.21 19.69 39.75
C LYS A 314 0.40 20.02 40.99
N GLU A 315 -0.48 21.00 40.89
CA GLU A 315 -1.33 21.48 41.98
C GLU A 315 -2.39 20.44 42.40
N SER A 316 -2.77 19.55 41.49
CA SER A 316 -3.81 18.54 41.72
C SER A 316 -3.26 17.15 42.04
N ILE A 317 -1.94 16.96 42.15
CA ILE A 317 -1.34 15.63 42.39
C ILE A 317 -1.88 14.99 43.67
N GLN A 318 -1.98 15.76 44.76
CA GLN A 318 -2.54 15.26 46.02
C GLN A 318 -3.99 14.78 45.84
N LYS A 319 -4.77 15.52 45.04
CA LYS A 319 -6.15 15.17 44.72
C LYS A 319 -6.23 13.89 43.88
N MET A 320 -5.34 13.71 42.91
CA MET A 320 -5.27 12.48 42.10
C MET A 320 -5.01 11.23 42.97
N ILE A 321 -4.15 11.35 43.98
CA ILE A 321 -3.84 10.28 44.93
C ILE A 321 -5.07 9.98 45.81
N GLU A 322 -5.72 11.00 46.36
CA GLU A 322 -6.93 10.87 47.19
C GLU A 322 -8.07 10.19 46.44
N LYS A 323 -8.28 10.59 45.18
CA LYS A 323 -9.29 10.01 44.28
C LYS A 323 -8.88 8.65 43.72
N LYS A 324 -7.73 8.11 44.11
CA LYS A 324 -7.26 6.77 43.73
C LYS A 324 -7.21 6.54 42.21
N LEU A 325 -6.87 7.58 41.44
CA LEU A 325 -6.85 7.51 39.98
C LEU A 325 -5.80 6.52 39.47
N GLN A 326 -6.12 5.86 38.35
CA GLN A 326 -5.24 4.92 37.63
C GLN A 326 -4.64 5.61 36.41
N ILE A 327 -3.37 6.01 36.49
CA ILE A 327 -2.78 7.01 35.59
C ILE A 327 -1.73 6.38 34.69
N VAL A 328 -1.79 6.70 33.40
CA VAL A 328 -0.74 6.43 32.42
C VAL A 328 -0.11 7.75 31.99
N ILE A 329 1.21 7.87 32.07
CA ILE A 329 1.96 9.04 31.63
C ILE A 329 2.89 8.65 30.48
N ALA A 330 2.63 9.19 29.29
CA ALA A 330 3.51 9.01 28.13
C ALA A 330 4.71 9.96 28.21
N ARG A 331 5.92 9.46 27.95
CA ARG A 331 7.16 10.26 27.91
C ARG A 331 7.34 11.19 29.13
N PRO A 332 7.24 10.70 30.37
CA PRO A 332 7.33 11.55 31.56
C PRO A 332 8.62 12.39 31.51
N ASN A 333 8.48 13.72 31.66
CA ASN A 333 9.63 14.62 31.70
C ASN A 333 10.31 14.57 33.08
N GLY A 334 11.48 15.22 33.21
CA GLY A 334 12.25 15.20 34.47
C GLY A 334 11.47 15.69 35.69
N GLU A 335 10.61 16.71 35.53
CA GLU A 335 9.75 17.22 36.60
C GLU A 335 8.73 16.17 37.04
N THR A 336 8.10 15.49 36.09
CA THR A 336 7.10 14.45 36.38
C THR A 336 7.72 13.25 37.06
N VAL A 337 8.91 12.83 36.60
CA VAL A 337 9.69 11.77 37.25
C VAL A 337 10.01 12.14 38.70
N GLN A 338 10.35 13.41 38.96
CA GLN A 338 10.56 13.87 40.33
C GLN A 338 9.28 13.81 41.16
N GLU A 339 8.10 14.08 40.62
CA GLU A 339 6.84 14.05 41.38
C GLU A 339 6.29 12.63 41.62
N MET A 340 6.74 11.62 40.85
CA MET A 340 6.26 10.22 40.99
C MET A 340 6.48 9.64 42.39
N HIS A 341 7.48 10.10 43.15
CA HIS A 341 7.75 9.65 44.53
C HIS A 341 6.60 9.90 45.52
N ARG A 342 5.62 10.74 45.17
CA ARG A 342 4.42 10.99 45.99
C ARG A 342 3.46 9.80 46.01
N TRP A 343 3.54 8.89 45.04
CA TRP A 343 2.83 7.62 45.08
C TRP A 343 3.61 6.60 45.89
N ARG A 344 2.90 5.65 46.50
CA ARG A 344 3.53 4.49 47.14
C ARG A 344 4.29 3.68 46.09
N ALA A 345 5.43 3.11 46.45
CA ALA A 345 6.27 2.32 45.52
C ALA A 345 5.50 1.18 44.83
N GLU A 346 4.59 0.52 45.56
CA GLU A 346 3.69 -0.54 45.05
C GLU A 346 2.68 -0.07 44.00
N HIS A 347 2.48 1.24 43.86
CA HIS A 347 1.59 1.87 42.89
C HIS A 347 2.33 2.45 41.69
N ILE A 348 3.63 2.15 41.52
CA ILE A 348 4.46 2.68 40.45
C ILE A 348 4.99 1.53 39.60
N SER A 349 4.78 1.60 38.28
CA SER A 349 5.42 0.71 37.31
C SER A 349 5.88 1.51 36.10
N LEU A 350 6.90 1.00 35.42
CA LEU A 350 7.33 1.49 34.12
C LEU A 350 6.83 0.55 33.02
N GLY A 351 6.79 1.04 31.79
CA GLY A 351 6.43 0.25 30.61
C GLY A 351 6.79 0.98 29.32
N ASN A 352 6.43 0.39 28.18
CA ASN A 352 6.63 1.00 26.87
C ASN A 352 5.30 1.28 26.16
N LEU A 353 5.19 2.45 25.54
CA LEU A 353 4.04 2.90 24.77
C LEU A 353 4.42 3.15 23.31
N HIS A 354 3.63 2.59 22.40
CA HIS A 354 3.73 2.87 20.98
C HIS A 354 2.96 4.15 20.63
N GLU A 355 3.59 5.10 19.95
CA GLU A 355 3.01 6.41 19.61
C GLU A 355 1.69 6.34 18.85
N ALA A 356 1.50 5.28 18.06
CA ALA A 356 0.23 4.99 17.38
C ALA A 356 -0.98 4.93 18.34
N ALA A 357 -0.76 4.70 19.64
CA ALA A 357 -1.79 4.67 20.67
C ALA A 357 -2.41 6.04 20.99
N TYR A 358 -1.73 7.15 20.69
CA TYR A 358 -2.22 8.52 20.87
C TYR A 358 -2.00 9.40 19.63
N ARG A 359 -1.97 8.77 18.44
CA ARG A 359 -1.83 9.41 17.11
C ARG A 359 -0.44 9.97 16.75
N GLY A 360 0.63 9.48 17.37
CA GLY A 360 2.02 9.78 16.96
C GLY A 360 2.52 8.93 15.78
N ASP A 361 3.81 9.05 15.46
CA ASP A 361 4.49 8.52 14.27
C ASP A 361 4.71 7.00 14.26
N GLY A 362 4.45 6.34 15.40
CA GLY A 362 4.59 4.90 15.57
C GLY A 362 5.89 4.45 16.22
N THR A 363 6.67 5.36 16.81
CA THR A 363 7.86 5.01 17.58
C THR A 363 7.47 4.57 19.01
N THR A 364 8.29 3.72 19.65
CA THR A 364 8.05 3.21 21.02
C THR A 364 8.83 4.04 22.04
N PHE A 365 8.19 4.42 23.16
CA PHE A 365 8.78 5.27 24.19
C PHE A 365 8.44 4.80 25.61
N PRO A 366 9.24 5.17 26.62
CA PRO A 366 8.93 4.87 28.01
C PRO A 366 7.65 5.57 28.47
N CYS A 367 6.85 4.87 29.26
CA CYS A 367 5.72 5.42 29.99
C CYS A 367 5.78 5.03 31.48
N ALA A 368 5.16 5.86 32.32
CA ALA A 368 4.95 5.56 33.74
C ALA A 368 3.48 5.21 34.00
N LEU A 369 3.26 4.25 34.90
CA LEU A 369 1.96 3.82 35.39
C LEU A 369 1.90 4.14 36.88
N LEU A 370 0.89 4.89 37.31
CA LEU A 370 0.69 5.30 38.70
C LEU A 370 -0.70 4.94 39.19
N GLY A 371 -0.82 4.49 40.43
CA GLY A 371 -2.08 4.34 41.13
C GLY A 371 -2.39 2.93 41.63
N PRO A 372 -3.54 2.74 42.30
CA PRO A 372 -3.89 1.46 42.90
C PRO A 372 -4.14 0.37 41.85
N GLY A 373 -3.66 -0.84 42.16
CA GLY A 373 -3.87 -2.02 41.31
C GLY A 373 -2.92 -2.12 40.11
N VAL A 374 -1.86 -1.31 40.04
CA VAL A 374 -0.81 -1.46 39.03
C VAL A 374 -0.20 -2.86 39.12
N ILE A 375 -0.20 -3.57 38.00
CA ILE A 375 0.38 -4.91 37.87
C ILE A 375 1.84 -4.74 37.46
N ALA A 376 2.77 -5.12 38.34
CA ALA A 376 4.21 -5.08 38.09
C ALA A 376 4.66 -6.15 37.08
N ASP A 377 5.78 -5.90 36.39
CA ASP A 377 6.35 -6.80 35.38
C ASP A 377 6.75 -8.19 35.93
N ASP A 378 6.99 -8.31 37.23
CA ASP A 378 7.37 -9.56 37.91
C ASP A 378 6.17 -10.41 38.38
N SER A 379 4.95 -10.07 37.98
CA SER A 379 3.78 -10.88 38.32
C SER A 379 3.60 -12.06 37.34
N ASP A 380 3.20 -13.23 37.85
CA ASP A 380 2.85 -14.46 37.07
C ASP A 380 1.73 -14.26 36.02
N VAL A 381 1.25 -13.02 35.86
CA VAL A 381 0.23 -12.63 34.89
C VAL A 381 0.93 -12.17 33.63
N ASN A 382 0.74 -12.91 32.53
CA ASN A 382 1.22 -12.55 31.18
C ASN A 382 0.57 -11.24 30.69
N VAL A 383 1.06 -10.09 31.15
CA VAL A 383 0.61 -8.77 30.69
C VAL A 383 1.62 -8.22 29.69
N PRO A 384 1.18 -7.81 28.48
CA PRO A 384 2.08 -7.22 27.49
C PRO A 384 2.85 -6.03 28.06
N THR A 385 4.13 -5.94 27.76
CA THR A 385 5.02 -4.82 28.16
C THR A 385 5.02 -3.67 27.14
N SER A 386 4.34 -3.86 26.00
CA SER A 386 4.20 -2.89 24.92
C SER A 386 2.77 -2.87 24.39
N PHE A 387 2.25 -1.66 24.12
CA PHE A 387 0.86 -1.45 23.72
C PHE A 387 0.75 -0.58 22.47
N THR A 388 -0.01 -1.08 21.48
CA THR A 388 -0.33 -0.38 20.23
C THR A 388 -1.64 0.41 20.28
N LYS A 389 -2.43 0.26 21.35
CA LYS A 389 -3.66 1.02 21.63
C LYS A 389 -3.72 1.38 23.12
N LEU A 390 -4.13 2.61 23.43
CA LEU A 390 -4.18 3.10 24.81
C LEU A 390 -5.14 2.29 25.70
N LEU A 391 -6.25 1.82 25.12
CA LEU A 391 -7.23 0.98 25.79
C LEU A 391 -6.65 -0.36 26.30
N ASN A 392 -5.52 -0.82 25.75
CA ASN A 392 -4.89 -2.05 26.22
C ASN A 392 -4.13 -1.87 27.56
N PHE A 393 -3.86 -0.64 28.00
CA PHE A 393 -3.27 -0.37 29.32
C PHE A 393 -4.18 -0.73 30.47
N GLN A 394 -5.48 -0.85 30.22
CA GLN A 394 -6.43 -1.38 31.21
C GLN A 394 -6.01 -2.76 31.74
N LYS A 395 -5.20 -3.51 30.97
CA LYS A 395 -4.66 -4.80 31.40
C LYS A 395 -3.53 -4.69 32.44
N ARG A 396 -2.97 -3.48 32.65
CA ARG A 396 -1.93 -3.18 33.65
C ARG A 396 -2.48 -2.67 34.98
N PHE A 397 -3.80 -2.54 35.09
CA PHE A 397 -4.48 -2.20 36.33
C PHE A 397 -5.49 -3.30 36.68
N SER A 398 -5.44 -3.82 37.90
CA SER A 398 -6.47 -4.71 38.43
C SER A 398 -7.76 -3.94 38.71
N GLY A 399 -8.91 -4.56 38.49
CA GLY A 399 -10.24 -3.98 38.78
C GLY A 399 -11.18 -3.96 37.58
N GLU A 400 -12.37 -3.38 37.76
CA GLU A 400 -13.37 -3.26 36.69
C GLU A 400 -12.82 -2.49 35.49
N LYS A 401 -13.22 -2.92 34.29
CA LYS A 401 -12.76 -2.31 33.05
C LYS A 401 -13.72 -1.21 32.64
N ASP A 402 -13.56 -0.03 33.22
CA ASP A 402 -14.16 1.15 32.60
C ASP A 402 -13.60 1.30 31.17
N SER A 403 -14.48 1.47 30.19
CA SER A 403 -14.16 1.56 28.77
C SER A 403 -13.67 2.94 28.37
N LYS A 404 -13.77 3.94 29.26
CA LYS A 404 -13.36 5.33 29.00
C LYS A 404 -12.01 5.65 29.61
N ILE A 405 -11.30 6.58 28.98
CA ILE A 405 -10.04 7.13 29.46
C ILE A 405 -10.22 8.62 29.65
N HIS A 406 -9.84 9.15 30.80
CA HIS A 406 -10.07 10.53 31.21
C HIS A 406 -8.77 11.32 31.07
N THR A 407 -8.85 12.61 30.78
CA THR A 407 -7.69 13.51 30.86
C THR A 407 -8.15 14.93 31.18
N VAL A 408 -7.21 15.78 31.58
CA VAL A 408 -7.41 17.21 31.79
C VAL A 408 -6.93 17.99 30.57
N LEU A 409 -7.66 19.04 30.20
CA LEU A 409 -7.27 19.96 29.12
C LEU A 409 -5.85 20.51 29.33
N GLY A 410 -5.05 20.54 28.26
CA GLY A 410 -3.66 21.01 28.30
C GLY A 410 -2.62 19.98 28.80
N TYR A 411 -3.05 18.79 29.22
CA TYR A 411 -2.15 17.73 29.70
C TYR A 411 -2.16 16.43 28.87
N TYR A 412 -2.84 16.42 27.72
CA TYR A 412 -2.83 15.30 26.76
C TYR A 412 -2.25 15.65 25.39
N GLU A 413 -1.91 16.92 25.14
CA GLU A 413 -1.44 17.39 23.85
C GLU A 413 0.03 17.06 23.63
N VAL A 414 0.34 16.41 22.50
CA VAL A 414 1.70 16.31 21.98
C VAL A 414 2.02 17.66 21.37
N SER A 415 2.80 18.48 22.08
CA SER A 415 3.33 19.72 21.52
C SER A 415 4.10 19.41 20.22
N GLU A 416 3.70 20.06 19.13
CA GLU A 416 4.31 19.97 17.79
C GLU A 416 5.83 20.16 17.76
#